data_AF-A0A9P9PKY3-F1
#
_entry.id   AF-A0A9P9PKY3-F1
#
_cell.length_a   1.000
_cell.length_b   1.000
_cell.length_c   1.000
_cell.angle_alpha   90.00
_cell.angle_beta   90.00
_cell.angle_gamma   90.00
#
_symmetry.space_group_name_H-M   'P 1'
#
loop_
_entity.id
_entity.type
_entity.pdbx_description
1 polymer ?
#
loop_
_entity_poly.entity_id
_entity_poly.type
_entity_poly.pdbx_seq_one_letter_code
_entity_poly.pdbx_strand_id
1 'polypeptide(L)'
;MASTFKGTVEITHICTATAILSINGINMLTDPFFSSAGTTRRATPAVVLENTESPAMALHNLPVIDAILPSHENHFDNLDDLGRQLLDGRRESIDTVIAGKPFQITATPCVHFPGHERPETDDLPNAIYFSGDTIHLPELAEMRRKFHITIALFNIGAAFITMGRKQAAHLFRDIGADILGKEGLRSEFEAAGIIDQVRWLEPGVTQRIV
;
A
#
# COMPACT_ATOMS: atom_id res chain seq x y z
N MET A 1 -8.91 11.12 15.81
CA MET A 1 -9.44 9.97 16.56
C MET A 1 -8.30 8.98 16.73
N ALA A 2 -8.17 8.33 17.89
CA ALA A 2 -7.20 7.24 18.06
C ALA A 2 -7.73 5.98 17.36
N SER A 3 -6.87 5.24 16.65
CA SER A 3 -7.27 4.02 15.94
C SER A 3 -7.88 3.01 16.91
N THR A 4 -8.96 2.33 16.49
CA THR A 4 -9.61 1.24 17.23
C THR A 4 -8.89 -0.11 17.04
N PHE A 5 -7.78 -0.14 16.29
CA PHE A 5 -7.05 -1.36 15.98
C PHE A 5 -6.43 -1.99 17.23
N LYS A 6 -6.81 -3.23 17.53
CA LYS A 6 -6.27 -4.00 18.66
C LYS A 6 -5.03 -4.76 18.22
N GLY A 7 -3.87 -4.12 18.34
CA GLY A 7 -2.58 -4.72 17.99
C GLY A 7 -1.51 -3.68 17.75
N THR A 8 -0.35 -4.13 17.27
CA THR A 8 0.71 -3.25 16.78
C THR A 8 0.71 -3.24 15.27
N VAL A 9 0.79 -2.05 14.68
CA VAL A 9 1.06 -1.90 13.25
C VAL A 9 2.28 -1.02 13.07
N GLU A 10 3.27 -1.54 12.35
CA GLU A 10 4.48 -0.81 11.99
C GLU A 10 4.63 -0.80 10.48
N ILE A 11 5.15 0.30 9.95
CA ILE A 11 5.44 0.44 8.52
C ILE A 11 6.90 0.85 8.37
N THR A 12 7.62 0.15 7.50
CA THR A 12 8.94 0.57 7.02
C THR A 12 8.82 0.79 5.51
N HIS A 13 8.79 2.05 5.08
CA HIS A 13 8.83 2.36 3.64
C HIS A 13 10.26 2.13 3.13
N ILE A 14 10.43 1.48 1.99
CA ILE A 14 11.74 1.17 1.42
C ILE A 14 12.04 2.10 0.24
N CYS A 15 11.14 2.12 -0.74
CA CYS A 15 11.17 2.99 -1.92
C CYS A 15 9.86 2.80 -2.70
N THR A 16 9.56 3.68 -3.66
CA THR A 16 8.40 3.56 -4.56
C THR A 16 7.12 3.08 -3.82
N ALA A 17 6.61 1.90 -4.19
CA ALA A 17 5.50 1.18 -3.58
C ALA A 17 5.96 0.07 -2.59
N THR A 18 7.26 -0.17 -2.49
CA THR A 18 7.84 -1.18 -1.61
C THR A 18 7.84 -0.71 -0.17
N ALA A 19 7.10 -1.43 0.67
CA ALA A 19 7.08 -1.23 2.11
C ALA A 19 6.93 -2.56 2.84
N ILE A 20 7.46 -2.62 4.06
CA ILE A 20 7.17 -3.69 5.00
C ILE A 20 6.03 -3.20 5.90
N LEU A 21 4.91 -3.90 5.84
CA LEU A 21 3.79 -3.77 6.76
C LEU A 21 3.92 -4.88 7.82
N SER A 22 4.21 -4.51 9.06
CA SER A 22 4.25 -5.45 10.18
C SER A 22 2.97 -5.36 11.01
N ILE A 23 2.23 -6.46 11.10
CA ILE A 23 1.00 -6.55 11.90
C ILE A 23 1.21 -7.58 13.00
N ASN A 24 1.28 -7.12 14.25
CA ASN A 24 1.53 -7.98 15.40
C ASN A 24 2.77 -8.90 15.20
N GLY A 25 3.84 -8.34 14.62
CA GLY A 25 5.10 -9.02 14.33
C GLY A 25 5.13 -9.89 13.06
N ILE A 26 4.04 -9.91 12.28
CA ILE A 26 3.97 -10.62 11.00
C ILE A 26 4.30 -9.65 9.89
N ASN A 27 5.36 -9.93 9.13
CA ASN A 27 5.90 -9.01 8.15
C ASN A 27 5.37 -9.33 6.75
N MET A 28 4.72 -8.36 6.13
CA MET A 28 4.22 -8.43 4.77
C MET A 28 4.96 -7.41 3.90
N LEU A 29 5.47 -7.85 2.74
CA LEU A 29 6.19 -6.98 1.80
C LEU A 29 5.28 -6.60 0.62
N THR A 30 5.02 -5.30 0.43
CA THR A 30 4.26 -4.79 -0.73
C THR A 30 5.18 -4.58 -1.91
N ASP A 31 4.68 -4.80 -3.13
CA ASP A 31 5.28 -4.38 -4.41
C ASP A 31 6.83 -4.36 -4.39
N PRO A 32 7.50 -5.54 -4.34
CA PRO A 32 8.93 -5.62 -4.11
C PRO A 32 9.74 -5.07 -5.29
N PHE A 33 10.45 -3.97 -5.05
CA PHE A 33 11.36 -3.31 -5.97
C PHE A 33 12.71 -3.08 -5.30
N PHE A 34 13.80 -3.55 -5.91
CA PHE A 34 15.14 -3.49 -5.31
C PHE A 34 16.26 -2.98 -6.23
N SER A 35 15.91 -2.50 -7.42
CA SER A 35 16.88 -1.98 -8.40
C SER A 35 17.52 -0.69 -7.91
N SER A 36 18.85 -0.60 -8.02
CA SER A 36 19.63 0.56 -7.59
C SER A 36 19.36 1.82 -8.42
N ALA A 37 19.76 2.97 -7.89
CA ALA A 37 19.88 4.22 -8.66
C ALA A 37 20.76 4.01 -9.90
N GLY A 38 20.41 4.68 -11.00
CA GLY A 38 21.08 4.55 -12.30
C GLY A 38 20.68 3.30 -13.09
N THR A 39 19.88 2.38 -12.54
CA THR A 39 19.28 1.29 -13.33
C THR A 39 18.31 1.90 -14.34
N THR A 40 18.56 1.64 -15.62
CA THR A 40 17.71 2.10 -16.71
C THR A 40 16.87 0.97 -17.29
N ARG A 41 15.61 1.26 -17.60
CA ARG A 41 14.73 0.32 -18.31
C ARG A 41 13.97 1.01 -19.42
N ARG A 42 13.89 0.35 -20.57
CA ARG A 42 13.11 0.85 -21.70
C ARG A 42 11.63 0.55 -21.49
N ALA A 43 10.81 1.58 -21.30
CA ALA A 43 9.36 1.46 -21.14
C ALA A 43 8.64 1.40 -22.50
N THR A 44 9.11 2.17 -23.48
CA THR A 44 8.65 2.13 -24.88
C THR A 44 9.85 2.30 -25.81
N PRO A 45 9.74 2.09 -27.13
CA PRO A 45 10.84 2.37 -28.06
C PRO A 45 11.39 3.81 -27.97
N ALA A 46 10.60 4.77 -27.50
CA ALA A 46 10.97 6.17 -27.38
C ALA A 46 11.24 6.63 -25.92
N VAL A 47 10.92 5.81 -24.91
CA VAL A 47 10.99 6.21 -23.50
C VAL A 47 11.88 5.24 -22.73
N VAL A 48 12.94 5.78 -22.13
CA VAL A 48 13.79 5.10 -21.14
C VAL A 48 13.52 5.73 -19.78
N LEU A 49 13.22 4.89 -18.81
CA LEU A 49 13.10 5.26 -17.41
C LEU A 49 14.44 4.97 -16.72
N GLU A 50 14.79 5.83 -15.78
CA GLU A 50 15.98 5.69 -14.93
C GLU A 50 15.55 5.82 -13.48
N ASN A 51 16.04 4.91 -12.64
CA ASN A 51 15.85 4.99 -11.21
C ASN A 51 16.73 6.10 -10.65
N THR A 52 16.12 7.11 -10.03
CA THR A 52 16.86 8.24 -9.46
C THR A 52 17.44 7.94 -8.08
N GLU A 53 16.87 6.96 -7.38
CA GLU A 53 17.21 6.65 -5.99
C GLU A 53 17.36 5.14 -5.81
N SER A 54 18.17 4.74 -4.82
CA SER A 54 18.31 3.33 -4.44
C SER A 54 17.34 3.00 -3.30
N PRO A 55 16.88 1.75 -3.17
CA PRO A 55 16.07 1.31 -2.03
C PRO A 55 16.76 1.64 -0.70
N ALA A 56 16.01 2.17 0.26
CA ALA A 56 16.56 2.48 1.59
C ALA A 56 16.98 1.22 2.38
N MET A 57 16.51 0.04 1.95
CA MET A 57 16.89 -1.26 2.47
C MET A 57 17.19 -2.21 1.30
N ALA A 58 18.37 -2.82 1.31
CA ALA A 58 18.74 -3.82 0.32
C ALA A 58 17.97 -5.13 0.52
N LEU A 59 17.74 -5.87 -0.57
CA LEU A 59 17.03 -7.16 -0.58
C LEU A 59 17.58 -8.16 0.47
N HIS A 60 18.90 -8.22 0.66
CA HIS A 60 19.54 -9.14 1.61
C HIS A 60 19.47 -8.67 3.07
N ASN A 61 19.00 -7.44 3.32
CA ASN A 61 18.80 -6.88 4.66
C ASN A 61 17.33 -6.94 5.10
N LEU A 62 16.44 -7.53 4.28
CA LEU A 62 15.05 -7.72 4.68
C LEU A 62 14.97 -8.58 5.95
N PRO A 63 14.05 -8.25 6.87
CA PRO A 63 13.70 -9.16 7.94
C PRO A 63 13.03 -10.41 7.35
N VAL A 64 12.72 -11.40 8.21
CA VAL A 64 11.87 -12.52 7.80
C VAL A 64 10.55 -11.96 7.26
N ILE A 65 10.22 -12.30 6.01
CA ILE A 65 8.98 -11.92 5.33
C ILE A 65 8.05 -13.13 5.31
N ASP A 66 6.86 -12.97 5.88
CA ASP A 66 5.87 -14.04 5.99
C ASP A 66 4.93 -14.09 4.77
N ALA A 67 4.70 -12.95 4.13
CA ALA A 67 3.87 -12.84 2.92
C ALA A 67 4.34 -11.70 2.02
N ILE A 68 4.07 -11.83 0.72
CA ILE A 68 4.34 -10.80 -0.29
C ILE A 68 3.01 -10.42 -0.93
N LEU A 69 2.74 -9.13 -1.01
CA LEU A 69 1.49 -8.53 -1.49
C LEU A 69 1.77 -7.72 -2.75
N PRO A 70 1.90 -8.37 -3.93
CA PRO A 70 2.01 -7.63 -5.19
C PRO A 70 0.62 -7.08 -5.57
N SER A 71 0.52 -5.79 -5.90
CA SER A 71 -0.72 -5.23 -6.44
C SER A 71 -0.95 -5.65 -7.90
N HIS A 72 0.12 -5.70 -8.69
CA HIS A 72 0.13 -6.14 -10.08
C HIS A 72 1.55 -6.51 -10.50
N GLU A 73 1.67 -7.33 -11.53
CA GLU A 73 2.97 -7.79 -12.02
C GLU A 73 3.43 -7.07 -13.29
N ASN A 74 2.66 -6.15 -13.86
CA ASN A 74 2.97 -5.66 -15.20
C ASN A 74 3.96 -4.48 -15.20
N HIS A 75 4.13 -3.80 -14.06
CA HIS A 75 4.98 -2.61 -13.95
C HIS A 75 6.27 -2.91 -13.20
N PHE A 76 7.38 -2.39 -13.70
CA PHE A 76 8.70 -2.68 -13.17
C PHE A 76 9.02 -1.88 -11.91
N ASP A 77 8.40 -0.71 -11.74
CA ASP A 77 8.52 0.15 -10.57
C ASP A 77 7.81 -0.40 -9.32
N ASN A 78 6.94 -1.39 -9.48
CA ASN A 78 6.28 -2.16 -8.40
C ASN A 78 6.82 -3.59 -8.27
N LEU A 79 7.41 -4.14 -9.33
CA LEU A 79 7.95 -5.50 -9.33
C LEU A 79 9.09 -5.64 -10.34
N ASP A 80 10.31 -5.43 -9.86
CA ASP A 80 11.53 -5.56 -10.66
C ASP A 80 12.06 -7.00 -10.69
N ASP A 81 13.10 -7.24 -11.48
CA ASP A 81 13.65 -8.59 -11.67
C ASP A 81 14.21 -9.19 -10.36
N LEU A 82 14.65 -8.35 -9.42
CA LEU A 82 15.12 -8.77 -8.09
C LEU A 82 13.96 -9.13 -7.17
N GLY A 83 12.95 -8.26 -7.07
CA GLY A 83 11.72 -8.53 -6.32
C GLY A 83 10.97 -9.74 -6.85
N ARG A 84 11.05 -10.01 -8.17
CA ARG A 84 10.49 -11.21 -8.78
C ARG A 84 11.08 -12.51 -8.26
N GLN A 85 12.34 -12.53 -7.87
CA GLN A 85 12.97 -13.76 -7.35
C GLN A 85 12.36 -14.16 -6.00
N LEU A 86 11.84 -13.19 -5.24
CA LEU A 86 11.03 -13.49 -4.06
C LEU A 86 9.72 -14.20 -4.42
N LEU A 87 9.37 -14.25 -5.71
CA LEU A 87 8.18 -14.88 -6.24
C LEU A 87 8.32 -16.34 -6.66
N ASP A 88 9.53 -16.88 -6.66
CA ASP A 88 9.75 -18.23 -7.12
C ASP A 88 9.17 -19.26 -6.13
N GLY A 89 8.21 -20.07 -6.58
CA GLY A 89 7.60 -21.15 -5.78
C GLY A 89 6.22 -20.84 -5.15
N ARG A 90 5.50 -19.82 -5.63
CA ARG A 90 4.24 -19.32 -5.02
C ARG A 90 3.03 -20.24 -5.07
N ARG A 91 2.16 -20.04 -4.06
CA ARG A 91 0.74 -20.37 -4.07
C ARG A 91 -0.06 -19.08 -3.89
N GLU A 92 -1.07 -18.87 -4.71
CA GLU A 92 -2.05 -17.79 -4.54
C GLU A 92 -3.08 -18.20 -3.48
N SER A 93 -3.44 -17.30 -2.56
CA SER A 93 -4.44 -17.58 -1.52
C SER A 93 -5.17 -16.31 -1.06
N ILE A 94 -6.49 -16.41 -0.90
CA ILE A 94 -7.41 -15.32 -0.54
C ILE A 94 -7.74 -15.37 0.97
N ASP A 95 -8.04 -16.56 1.49
CA ASP A 95 -8.14 -16.83 2.93
C ASP A 95 -7.00 -17.76 3.31
N THR A 96 -6.13 -17.33 4.21
CA THR A 96 -4.88 -18.05 4.48
C THR A 96 -4.41 -17.89 5.91
N VAL A 97 -3.44 -18.71 6.30
CA VAL A 97 -2.78 -18.64 7.60
C VAL A 97 -1.34 -18.17 7.36
N ILE A 98 -1.02 -16.98 7.84
CA ILE A 98 0.32 -16.38 7.74
C ILE A 98 0.93 -16.42 9.13
N ALA A 99 2.11 -17.03 9.27
CA ALA A 99 2.79 -17.22 10.55
C ALA A 99 1.88 -17.78 11.67
N GLY A 100 1.00 -18.73 11.33
CA GLY A 100 0.07 -19.35 12.28
C GLY A 100 -1.15 -18.51 12.68
N LYS A 101 -1.34 -17.31 12.09
CA LYS A 101 -2.52 -16.47 12.32
C LYS A 101 -3.41 -16.41 11.07
N PRO A 102 -4.75 -16.46 11.21
CA PRO A 102 -5.66 -16.35 10.08
C PRO A 102 -5.67 -14.91 9.53
N PHE A 103 -5.57 -14.78 8.21
CA PHE A 103 -5.75 -13.55 7.46
C PHE A 103 -6.79 -13.75 6.37
N GLN A 104 -7.67 -12.78 6.23
CA GLN A 104 -8.55 -12.63 5.08
C GLN A 104 -8.00 -11.51 4.20
N ILE A 105 -7.52 -11.86 3.02
CA ILE A 105 -6.98 -10.92 2.03
C ILE A 105 -8.06 -10.70 0.98
N THR A 106 -8.64 -9.51 0.96
CA THR A 106 -9.62 -9.12 -0.06
C THR A 106 -8.93 -8.29 -1.14
N ALA A 107 -8.82 -8.84 -2.35
CA ALA A 107 -8.43 -8.04 -3.51
C ALA A 107 -9.56 -7.06 -3.85
N THR A 108 -9.26 -5.77 -3.89
CA THR A 108 -10.23 -4.74 -4.29
C THR A 108 -10.23 -4.62 -5.82
N PRO A 109 -11.40 -4.57 -6.49
CA PRO A 109 -11.46 -4.56 -7.95
C PRO A 109 -10.69 -3.41 -8.59
N CYS A 110 -9.94 -3.73 -9.65
CA CYS A 110 -9.96 -2.96 -10.89
C CYS A 110 -11.03 -3.64 -11.80
N VAL A 111 -12.32 -3.42 -11.47
CA VAL A 111 -13.61 -3.93 -12.04
C VAL A 111 -13.76 -5.47 -12.21
N HIS A 112 -14.66 -6.20 -11.50
CA HIS A 112 -16.11 -6.36 -11.77
C HIS A 112 -16.95 -6.81 -10.53
N PHE A 113 -18.22 -6.37 -10.44
CA PHE A 113 -19.27 -6.64 -9.41
C PHE A 113 -20.03 -7.99 -9.61
N PRO A 114 -20.71 -8.59 -8.59
CA PRO A 114 -22.03 -8.11 -8.12
C PRO A 114 -22.33 -8.15 -6.59
N GLY A 115 -23.19 -7.21 -6.14
CA GLY A 115 -24.17 -7.35 -5.06
C GLY A 115 -23.74 -7.11 -3.60
N HIS A 116 -24.21 -6.01 -3.00
CA HIS A 116 -25.12 -5.97 -1.84
C HIS A 116 -25.08 -4.59 -1.15
N GLU A 117 -26.24 -3.96 -0.99
CA GLU A 117 -26.45 -2.81 -0.10
C GLU A 117 -26.70 -3.28 1.34
N ARG A 118 -26.09 -2.61 2.34
CA ARG A 118 -26.58 -2.49 3.73
C ARG A 118 -25.90 -1.28 4.43
N PRO A 119 -26.42 -0.80 5.58
CA PRO A 119 -26.29 0.59 6.03
C PRO A 119 -25.10 0.87 6.96
N GLU A 120 -24.92 2.16 7.29
CA GLU A 120 -24.07 2.71 8.35
C GLU A 120 -24.24 1.98 9.70
N THR A 121 -23.13 1.66 10.38
CA THR A 121 -22.90 1.74 11.86
C THR A 121 -21.52 1.17 12.24
N ASP A 122 -21.04 1.60 13.41
CA ASP A 122 -19.68 1.50 14.00
C ASP A 122 -19.09 0.09 14.26
N ASP A 123 -19.66 -1.00 13.73
CA ASP A 123 -19.26 -2.40 14.00
C ASP A 123 -18.57 -3.10 12.81
N LEU A 124 -18.06 -2.34 11.84
CA LEU A 124 -17.37 -2.92 10.68
C LEU A 124 -16.03 -3.54 11.07
N PRO A 125 -15.61 -4.66 10.43
CA PRO A 125 -14.31 -5.24 10.67
C PRO A 125 -13.20 -4.25 10.32
N ASN A 126 -12.21 -4.12 11.21
CA ASN A 126 -11.01 -3.32 10.96
C ASN A 126 -10.24 -3.90 9.77
N ALA A 127 -9.84 -3.02 8.85
CA ALA A 127 -9.01 -3.38 7.72
C ALA A 127 -7.83 -2.40 7.55
N ILE A 128 -6.77 -2.90 6.94
CA ILE A 128 -5.67 -2.10 6.41
C ILE A 128 -5.79 -2.15 4.90
N TYR A 129 -5.82 -0.99 4.26
CA TYR A 129 -5.96 -0.87 2.81
C TYR A 129 -4.64 -0.47 2.17
N PHE A 130 -4.20 -1.24 1.19
CA PHE A 130 -3.08 -0.93 0.32
C PHE A 130 -3.61 -0.65 -1.08
N SER A 131 -3.34 0.53 -1.63
CA SER A 131 -4.00 0.96 -2.87
C SER A 131 -3.47 0.27 -4.13
N GLY A 132 -2.18 -0.11 -4.13
CA GLY A 132 -1.45 -0.37 -5.37
C GLY A 132 -1.49 0.83 -6.32
N ASP A 133 -1.16 0.59 -7.59
CA ASP A 133 -1.33 1.58 -8.66
C ASP A 133 -2.80 1.71 -9.05
N THR A 134 -3.46 2.73 -8.51
CA THR A 134 -4.85 3.05 -8.84
C THR A 134 -5.03 4.55 -8.97
N ILE A 135 -6.20 4.97 -9.47
CA ILE A 135 -6.68 6.36 -9.42
C ILE A 135 -7.89 6.45 -8.47
N HIS A 136 -8.40 7.65 -8.20
CA HIS A 136 -9.66 7.76 -7.47
C HIS A 136 -10.80 7.22 -8.34
N LEU A 137 -11.33 6.07 -7.93
CA LEU A 137 -12.50 5.43 -8.52
C LEU A 137 -13.65 5.55 -7.52
N PRO A 138 -14.83 6.08 -7.92
CA PRO A 138 -15.98 6.22 -7.01
C PRO A 138 -16.37 4.93 -6.30
N GLU A 139 -16.18 3.78 -6.95
CA GLU A 139 -16.50 2.46 -6.42
C GLU A 139 -15.65 2.07 -5.21
N LEU A 140 -14.47 2.67 -5.04
CA LEU A 140 -13.63 2.45 -3.86
C LEU A 140 -14.27 3.02 -2.60
N ALA A 141 -15.15 4.03 -2.71
CA ALA A 141 -15.89 4.58 -1.58
C ALA A 141 -16.79 3.53 -0.91
N GLU A 142 -17.24 2.50 -1.65
CA GLU A 142 -18.05 1.41 -1.12
C GLU A 142 -17.30 0.59 -0.06
N MET A 143 -15.97 0.66 0.01
CA MET A 143 -15.19 -0.01 1.06
C MET A 143 -15.58 0.47 2.45
N ARG A 144 -15.90 1.76 2.61
CA ARG A 144 -16.33 2.34 3.89
C ARG A 144 -17.61 1.71 4.44
N ARG A 145 -18.41 1.08 3.57
CA ARG A 145 -19.64 0.38 3.96
C ARG A 145 -19.38 -1.06 4.40
N LYS A 146 -18.21 -1.61 4.07
CA LYS A 146 -17.85 -3.01 4.31
C LYS A 146 -16.81 -3.17 5.42
N PHE A 147 -15.94 -2.17 5.58
CA PHE A 147 -14.80 -2.22 6.50
C PHE A 147 -14.63 -0.88 7.22
N HIS A 148 -14.15 -0.94 8.46
CA HIS A 148 -13.51 0.21 9.11
C HIS A 148 -12.05 0.23 8.64
N ILE A 149 -11.73 1.11 7.69
CA ILE A 149 -10.34 1.26 7.25
C ILE A 149 -9.54 1.97 8.36
N THR A 150 -8.74 1.21 9.09
CA THR A 150 -7.91 1.76 10.18
C THR A 150 -6.66 2.43 9.65
N ILE A 151 -6.05 1.85 8.62
CA ILE A 151 -4.83 2.38 8.00
C ILE A 151 -4.99 2.27 6.49
N ALA A 152 -4.68 3.35 5.79
CA ALA A 152 -4.54 3.37 4.34
C ALA A 152 -3.08 3.66 3.96
N LEU A 153 -2.49 2.79 3.14
CA LEU A 153 -1.18 2.97 2.53
C LEU A 153 -1.39 3.22 1.03
N PHE A 154 -1.10 4.45 0.58
CA PHE A 154 -1.36 4.87 -0.79
C PHE A 154 -0.09 5.00 -1.62
N ASN A 155 -0.09 4.36 -2.79
CA ASN A 155 0.86 4.66 -3.86
C ASN A 155 0.41 5.96 -4.54
N ILE A 156 1.09 7.05 -4.22
CA ILE A 156 0.82 8.37 -4.80
C ILE A 156 2.07 8.77 -5.58
N GLY A 157 1.98 8.69 -6.89
CA GLY A 157 3.04 9.01 -7.83
C GLY A 157 2.70 10.19 -8.73
N ALA A 158 3.67 10.61 -9.53
CA ALA A 158 3.49 11.62 -10.57
C ALA A 158 3.14 10.99 -11.94
N ALA A 159 3.08 9.67 -12.03
CA ALA A 159 2.72 8.97 -13.25
C ALA A 159 1.20 9.08 -13.48
N PHE A 160 0.79 9.29 -14.75
CA PHE A 160 -0.62 9.46 -15.14
C PHE A 160 -1.54 8.29 -14.75
N ILE A 161 -0.96 7.12 -14.49
CA ILE A 161 -1.65 5.87 -14.13
C ILE A 161 -1.74 5.65 -12.60
N THR A 162 -1.17 6.56 -11.81
CA THR A 162 -1.18 6.52 -10.34
C THR A 162 -1.97 7.69 -9.78
N MET A 163 -2.49 7.51 -8.58
CA MET A 163 -3.31 8.50 -7.91
C MET A 163 -2.50 9.75 -7.63
N GLY A 164 -2.96 10.89 -8.15
CA GLY A 164 -2.42 12.20 -7.78
C GLY A 164 -2.81 12.60 -6.35
N ARG A 165 -2.11 13.56 -5.75
CA ARG A 165 -2.29 13.93 -4.33
C ARG A 165 -3.69 14.41 -3.97
N LYS A 166 -4.36 15.18 -4.85
CA LYS A 166 -5.76 15.60 -4.65
C LYS A 166 -6.72 14.41 -4.64
N GLN A 167 -6.51 13.46 -5.54
CA GLN A 167 -7.28 12.23 -5.60
C GLN A 167 -7.06 11.37 -4.35
N ALA A 168 -5.82 11.31 -3.84
CA ALA A 168 -5.50 10.63 -2.59
C ALA A 168 -6.22 11.23 -1.39
N ALA A 169 -6.22 12.55 -1.26
CA ALA A 169 -6.96 13.22 -0.19
C ALA A 169 -8.48 12.98 -0.28
N HIS A 170 -9.04 12.90 -1.49
CA HIS A 170 -10.45 12.56 -1.69
C HIS A 170 -10.73 11.11 -1.31
N LEU A 171 -9.98 10.16 -1.88
CA LEU A 171 -10.14 8.73 -1.58
C LEU A 171 -10.03 8.45 -0.08
N PHE A 172 -9.05 9.05 0.59
CA PHE A 172 -8.86 8.92 2.04
C PHE A 172 -10.13 9.25 2.83
N ARG A 173 -10.82 10.34 2.47
CA ARG A 173 -12.08 10.74 3.12
C ARG A 173 -13.22 9.81 2.75
N ASP A 174 -13.32 9.45 1.48
CA ASP A 174 -14.39 8.60 0.96
C ASP A 174 -14.38 7.22 1.63
N ILE A 175 -13.19 6.63 1.80
CA ILE A 175 -13.04 5.33 2.48
C ILE A 175 -13.12 5.44 4.01
N GLY A 176 -13.06 6.65 4.55
CA GLY A 176 -13.13 6.91 5.98
C GLY A 176 -11.93 6.38 6.78
N ALA A 177 -10.72 6.45 6.21
CA ALA A 177 -9.54 5.92 6.86
C ALA A 177 -9.13 6.74 8.10
N ASP A 178 -8.64 6.09 9.16
CA ASP A 178 -8.18 6.81 10.36
C ASP A 178 -6.79 7.43 10.15
N ILE A 179 -5.88 6.69 9.48
CA ILE A 179 -4.47 7.07 9.31
C ILE A 179 -4.02 6.82 7.87
N LEU A 180 -3.28 7.78 7.30
CA LEU A 180 -2.61 7.67 5.99
C LEU A 180 -1.10 7.57 6.16
N GLY A 181 -0.46 6.48 5.70
CA GLY A 181 1.00 6.38 5.63
C GLY A 181 1.54 6.92 4.30
N LYS A 182 2.48 7.89 4.31
CA LYS A 182 3.01 8.50 3.07
C LYS A 182 4.38 9.18 3.20
N GLU A 183 5.16 9.20 2.12
CA GLU A 183 6.30 10.09 1.88
C GLU A 183 5.92 11.27 0.94
N GLY A 184 6.25 12.54 1.22
CA GLY A 184 6.06 13.66 0.28
C GLY A 184 5.69 15.04 0.86
N LEU A 185 5.10 15.91 0.01
CA LEU A 185 4.77 17.32 0.33
C LEU A 185 3.45 17.50 1.10
N ARG A 186 3.48 18.31 2.16
CA ARG A 186 2.40 18.52 3.16
C ARG A 186 1.21 19.35 2.69
N SER A 187 1.42 20.28 1.77
CA SER A 187 0.48 21.39 1.50
C SER A 187 -0.89 20.94 0.97
N GLU A 188 -0.97 19.88 0.16
CA GLU A 188 -2.26 19.40 -0.35
C GLU A 188 -3.09 18.68 0.72
N PHE A 189 -2.46 18.02 1.69
CA PHE A 189 -3.13 17.38 2.82
C PHE A 189 -3.58 18.40 3.88
N GLU A 190 -2.82 19.49 4.04
CA GLU A 190 -3.21 20.65 4.84
C GLU A 190 -4.45 21.33 4.27
N ALA A 191 -4.45 21.63 2.95
CA ALA A 191 -5.62 22.17 2.27
C ALA A 191 -6.84 21.23 2.35
N ALA A 192 -6.59 19.93 2.46
CA ALA A 192 -7.62 18.93 2.65
C ALA A 192 -8.07 18.74 4.11
N GLY A 193 -7.43 19.38 5.10
CA GLY A 193 -7.79 19.27 6.51
C GLY A 193 -7.54 17.89 7.13
N ILE A 194 -6.71 17.04 6.52
CA ILE A 194 -6.42 15.67 7.00
C ILE A 194 -4.99 15.52 7.51
N ILE A 195 -4.23 16.61 7.64
CA ILE A 195 -2.80 16.58 7.97
C ILE A 195 -2.48 15.84 9.29
N ASP A 196 -3.37 15.94 10.29
CA ASP A 196 -3.20 15.26 11.59
C ASP A 196 -3.34 13.73 11.51
N GLN A 197 -3.99 13.26 10.45
CA GLN A 197 -4.19 11.84 10.13
C GLN A 197 -3.09 11.29 9.23
N VAL A 198 -2.20 12.14 8.70
CA VAL A 198 -1.06 11.70 7.89
C VAL A 198 0.11 11.32 8.78
N ARG A 199 0.71 10.17 8.50
CA ARG A 199 1.97 9.69 9.06
C ARG A 199 3.02 9.74 7.96
N TRP A 200 4.00 10.62 8.15
CA TRP A 200 5.07 10.85 7.19
C TRP A 200 6.14 9.77 7.35
N LEU A 201 6.25 8.89 6.36
CA LEU A 201 7.20 7.79 6.34
C LEU A 201 8.56 8.31 5.88
N GLU A 202 9.60 7.99 6.63
CA GLU A 202 11.00 8.22 6.28
C GLU A 202 11.55 6.89 5.71
N PRO A 203 12.11 6.89 4.49
CA PRO A 203 12.62 5.66 3.88
C PRO A 203 13.64 4.94 4.78
N GLY A 204 13.45 3.64 4.97
CA GLY A 204 14.30 2.76 5.80
C GLY A 204 14.03 2.83 7.30
N VAL A 205 13.20 3.77 7.77
CA VAL A 205 12.89 3.92 9.20
C VAL A 205 11.57 3.23 9.52
N THR A 206 11.60 2.26 10.43
CA THR A 206 10.40 1.63 10.96
C THR A 206 9.64 2.61 11.84
N GLN A 207 8.36 2.82 11.52
CA GLN A 207 7.48 3.69 12.27
C GLN A 207 6.26 2.93 12.76
N ARG A 208 6.00 3.04 14.06
CA ARG A 208 4.78 2.52 14.67
C ARG A 208 3.61 3.45 14.40
N ILE A 209 2.56 2.88 13.82
CA ILE A 209 1.35 3.59 13.41
C ILE A 209 0.25 3.46 14.46
N VAL A 210 0.10 2.27 15.05
CA VAL A 210 -0.83 1.93 16.16
C VAL A 210 -0.12 0.98 17.13
#